data_AF-A0A842U258-F1
#
_entry.id   AF-A0A842U258-F1
#
_cell.length_a   1.000
_cell.length_b   1.000
_cell.length_c   1.000
_cell.angle_alpha   90.00
_cell.angle_beta   90.00
_cell.angle_gamma   90.00
#
_symmetry.space_group_name_H-M   'P 1'
#
loop_
_entity.id
_entity.type
_entity.pdbx_description
1 polymer ?
#
loop_
_entity_poly.entity_id
_entity_poly.type
_entity_poly.pdbx_seq_one_letter_code
_entity_poly.pdbx_strand_id
1 'polypeptide(L)'
;MSYIEEKYYDKILKTFEGLTGLQDKLVEIFEEKSIKRAEEIAKHCSQVNKKVNLILKKFYPEIKEIDKKLKIKSNLKFYFDLIDKLTDFIRHVENFNKID
;
A
#
# COMPACT_ATOMS: atom_id res chain seq x y z
N MET A 1 -17.04 -21.25 -7.93
CA MET A 1 -15.92 -20.76 -7.12
C MET A 1 -15.89 -21.53 -5.81
N SER A 2 -14.72 -21.80 -5.23
CA SER A 2 -14.67 -22.45 -3.91
C SER A 2 -15.03 -21.44 -2.82
N TYR A 3 -15.74 -21.88 -1.77
CA TYR A 3 -15.99 -21.08 -0.57
C TYR A 3 -14.69 -20.50 0.03
N ILE A 4 -13.59 -21.23 -0.08
CA ILE A 4 -12.27 -20.80 0.40
C ILE A 4 -11.76 -19.63 -0.45
N GLU A 5 -11.89 -19.72 -1.76
CA GLU A 5 -11.43 -18.70 -2.72
C GLU A 5 -12.22 -17.40 -2.55
N GLU A 6 -13.54 -17.49 -2.39
CA GLU A 6 -14.40 -16.33 -2.13
C GLU A 6 -14.03 -15.63 -0.82
N LYS A 7 -13.84 -16.40 0.26
CA LYS A 7 -13.37 -15.87 1.55
C LYS A 7 -12.03 -15.14 1.46
N TYR A 8 -11.09 -15.63 0.66
CA TYR A 8 -9.80 -14.96 0.46
C TYR A 8 -9.92 -13.73 -0.41
N TYR A 9 -10.76 -13.76 -1.44
CA TYR A 9 -11.06 -12.60 -2.26
C TYR A 9 -11.62 -11.44 -1.43
N ASP A 10 -12.59 -11.73 -0.55
CA ASP A 10 -13.17 -10.72 0.34
C ASP A 10 -12.13 -10.14 1.31
N LYS A 11 -11.21 -10.96 1.81
CA LYS A 11 -10.11 -10.48 2.65
C LYS A 11 -9.19 -9.53 1.89
N ILE A 12 -8.94 -9.80 0.60
CA ILE A 12 -8.13 -8.92 -0.24
C ILE A 12 -8.85 -7.57 -0.43
N LEU A 13 -10.14 -7.60 -0.78
CA LEU A 13 -10.94 -6.38 -0.96
C LEU A 13 -10.98 -5.54 0.32
N LYS A 14 -11.27 -6.16 1.47
CA LYS A 14 -11.23 -5.48 2.78
C LYS A 14 -9.85 -4.90 3.10
N THR A 15 -8.78 -5.57 2.67
CA THR A 15 -7.41 -5.05 2.86
C THR A 15 -7.19 -3.80 1.99
N PHE A 16 -7.68 -3.79 0.75
CA PHE A 16 -7.62 -2.61 -0.12
C PHE A 16 -8.50 -1.45 0.36
N GLU A 17 -9.71 -1.72 0.84
CA GLU A 17 -10.58 -0.71 1.47
C GLU A 17 -9.86 -0.05 2.65
N GLY A 18 -9.29 -0.85 3.55
CA GLY A 18 -8.51 -0.34 4.68
C GLY A 18 -7.19 0.34 4.30
N LEU A 19 -6.75 0.25 3.04
CA LEU A 19 -5.63 1.03 2.50
C LEU A 19 -6.10 2.36 1.91
N THR A 20 -7.34 2.46 1.46
CA THR A 20 -7.90 3.68 0.86
C THR A 20 -7.96 4.82 1.88
N GLY A 21 -8.44 4.56 3.11
CA GLY A 21 -8.41 5.58 4.18
C GLY A 21 -7.00 5.99 4.63
N LEU A 22 -5.95 5.27 4.23
CA LEU A 22 -4.56 5.65 4.45
C LEU A 22 -4.07 6.59 3.33
N GLN A 23 -4.64 6.48 2.12
CA GLN A 23 -4.39 7.40 1.02
C GLN A 23 -4.88 8.80 1.36
N ASP A 24 -6.10 8.94 1.91
CA ASP A 24 -6.66 10.24 2.29
C ASP A 24 -5.74 10.98 3.28
N LYS A 25 -5.22 10.27 4.29
CA LYS A 25 -4.25 10.83 5.24
C LYS A 25 -2.95 11.26 4.57
N LEU A 26 -2.45 10.47 3.61
CA LEU A 26 -1.25 10.83 2.87
C LEU A 26 -1.48 12.10 2.04
N VAL A 27 -2.66 12.25 1.42
CA VAL A 27 -3.04 13.47 0.70
C VAL A 27 -3.02 14.67 1.65
N GLU A 28 -3.68 14.59 2.80
CA GLU A 28 -3.65 15.65 3.82
C GLU A 28 -2.22 16.02 4.23
N ILE A 29 -1.37 15.03 4.50
CA ILE A 29 0.04 15.27 4.84
C ILE A 29 0.78 15.99 3.70
N PHE A 30 0.59 15.58 2.45
CA PHE A 30 1.28 16.19 1.31
C PHE A 30 0.77 17.59 0.99
N GLU A 31 -0.50 17.89 1.27
CA GLU A 31 -1.08 19.23 1.10
C GLU A 31 -0.46 20.27 2.04
N GLU A 32 0.04 19.85 3.21
CA GLU A 32 0.78 20.73 4.12
C GLU A 32 2.13 21.20 3.53
N LYS A 33 2.62 20.56 2.45
CA LYS A 33 3.89 20.89 1.78
C LYS A 33 5.07 20.99 2.74
N SER A 34 5.09 20.12 3.75
CA SER A 34 6.06 20.13 4.85
C SER A 34 6.79 18.80 4.96
N ILE A 35 8.11 18.84 5.13
CA ILE A 35 8.94 17.65 5.36
C ILE A 35 8.89 17.18 6.83
N LYS A 36 8.31 17.96 7.74
CA LYS A 36 8.28 17.66 9.19
C LYS A 36 7.54 16.37 9.53
N ARG A 37 6.60 15.95 8.69
CA ARG A 37 5.81 14.71 8.87
C ARG A 37 6.42 13.48 8.18
N ALA A 38 7.71 13.54 7.78
CA ALA A 38 8.38 12.44 7.11
C ALA A 38 8.38 11.12 7.91
N GLU A 39 8.50 11.19 9.25
CA GLU A 39 8.42 10.00 10.10
C GLU A 39 7.03 9.35 10.05
N GLU A 40 5.98 10.16 9.99
CA GLU A 40 4.60 9.67 9.84
C GLU A 40 4.38 9.04 8.47
N ILE A 41 4.90 9.66 7.41
CA ILE A 41 4.90 9.10 6.05
C ILE A 41 5.64 7.75 6.04
N ALA A 42 6.76 7.61 6.74
CA ALA A 42 7.49 6.35 6.87
C ALA A 42 6.65 5.26 7.57
N LYS A 43 5.95 5.61 8.64
CA LYS A 43 5.01 4.70 9.32
C LYS A 43 3.90 4.24 8.37
N HIS A 44 3.33 5.15 7.61
CA HIS A 44 2.32 4.86 6.59
C HIS A 44 2.86 3.95 5.48
N CYS A 45 4.04 4.25 4.92
CA CYS A 45 4.70 3.42 3.93
C CYS A 45 4.91 1.99 4.43
N SER A 46 5.38 1.82 5.67
CA SER A 46 5.56 0.51 6.30
C SER A 46 4.24 -0.25 6.45
N GLN A 47 3.16 0.44 6.85
CA GLN A 47 1.82 -0.15 6.95
C GLN A 47 1.29 -0.62 5.59
N VAL A 48 1.44 0.20 4.55
CA VAL A 48 1.06 -0.17 3.17
C VAL A 48 1.83 -1.40 2.72
N ASN A 49 3.16 -1.40 2.88
CA ASN A 49 4.02 -2.52 2.50
C ASN A 49 3.65 -3.82 3.24
N LYS A 50 3.34 -3.75 4.54
CA LYS A 50 2.90 -4.93 5.32
C LYS A 50 1.59 -5.52 4.79
N LYS A 51 0.61 -4.68 4.47
CA LYS A 51 -0.70 -5.12 3.94
C LYS A 51 -0.57 -5.69 2.52
N VAL A 52 0.21 -5.06 1.65
CA VAL A 52 0.51 -5.56 0.30
C VAL A 52 1.20 -6.93 0.36
N ASN A 53 2.20 -7.08 1.22
CA ASN A 53 2.88 -8.37 1.41
C ASN A 53 1.93 -9.46 1.92
N LEU A 54 0.99 -9.13 2.81
CA LEU A 54 -0.02 -10.07 3.27
C LEU A 54 -0.89 -10.58 2.12
N ILE A 55 -1.32 -9.69 1.23
CA ILE A 55 -2.08 -10.07 0.02
C ILE A 55 -1.24 -11.02 -0.84
N LEU A 56 -0.01 -10.63 -1.19
CA LEU A 56 0.84 -11.39 -2.10
C LEU A 56 1.20 -12.79 -1.57
N LYS A 57 1.55 -12.88 -0.29
CA LYS A 57 2.07 -14.13 0.29
C LYS A 57 0.97 -15.06 0.77
N LYS A 58 -0.17 -14.54 1.21
CA LYS A 58 -1.21 -15.34 1.89
C LYS A 58 -2.51 -15.45 1.12
N PHE A 59 -2.98 -14.39 0.47
CA PHE A 59 -4.34 -14.37 -0.08
C PHE A 59 -4.37 -14.56 -1.59
N TYR A 60 -3.48 -13.89 -2.33
CA TYR A 60 -3.40 -13.96 -3.79
C TYR A 60 -3.13 -15.37 -4.34
N PRO A 61 -2.29 -16.23 -3.71
CA PRO A 61 -2.08 -17.60 -4.19
C PRO A 61 -3.34 -18.47 -4.19
N GLU A 62 -4.29 -18.17 -3.31
CA GLU A 62 -5.55 -18.91 -3.15
C GLU A 62 -6.59 -18.56 -4.22
N ILE A 63 -6.40 -17.44 -4.92
CA ILE A 63 -7.25 -17.04 -6.03
C ILE A 63 -6.85 -17.83 -7.26
N LYS A 64 -7.80 -18.47 -7.93
CA LYS A 64 -7.59 -19.24 -9.17
C LYS A 64 -8.25 -18.55 -10.36
N GLU A 65 -9.39 -17.90 -10.13
CA GLU A 65 -10.14 -17.16 -11.14
C GLU A 65 -9.32 -16.01 -11.75
N ILE A 66 -9.15 -16.03 -13.07
CA ILE A 66 -8.26 -15.11 -13.80
C ILE A 66 -8.77 -13.67 -13.71
N ASP A 67 -10.07 -13.43 -13.88
CA ASP A 67 -10.64 -12.08 -13.85
C ASP A 67 -10.42 -11.40 -12.49
N LYS A 68 -10.56 -12.17 -11.40
CA LYS A 68 -10.25 -11.69 -10.06
C LYS A 68 -8.77 -11.40 -9.88
N LYS A 69 -7.87 -12.27 -10.39
CA LYS A 69 -6.42 -12.02 -10.36
C LYS A 69 -6.06 -10.72 -11.07
N LEU A 70 -6.64 -10.46 -12.24
CA LEU A 70 -6.38 -9.24 -13.01
C LEU A 70 -6.80 -7.99 -12.21
N LYS A 71 -7.99 -8.00 -11.60
CA LYS A 71 -8.45 -6.91 -10.73
C LYS A 71 -7.52 -6.68 -9.54
N ILE A 72 -7.08 -7.76 -8.87
CA ILE A 72 -6.16 -7.67 -7.74
C ILE A 72 -4.81 -7.13 -8.19
N LYS A 73 -4.27 -7.60 -9.32
CA LYS A 73 -3.00 -7.17 -9.88
C LYS A 73 -2.98 -5.67 -10.20
N SER A 74 -4.08 -5.14 -10.76
CA SER A 74 -4.21 -3.71 -11.03
C SER A 74 -4.13 -2.88 -9.76
N ASN A 75 -4.82 -3.29 -8.70
CA ASN A 75 -4.74 -2.61 -7.39
C ASN A 75 -3.35 -2.73 -6.77
N LEU A 76 -2.74 -3.92 -6.83
CA LEU A 76 -1.38 -4.12 -6.32
C LEU A 76 -0.36 -3.22 -7.03
N LYS A 77 -0.48 -3.04 -8.35
CA LYS A 77 0.41 -2.14 -9.10
C LYS A 77 0.38 -0.72 -8.51
N PHE A 78 -0.81 -0.17 -8.29
CA PHE A 78 -0.94 1.15 -7.67
C PHE A 78 -0.22 1.23 -6.31
N TYR A 79 -0.40 0.22 -5.45
CA TYR A 79 0.26 0.23 -4.14
C TYR A 79 1.77 0.01 -4.20
N PHE A 80 2.28 -0.73 -5.18
CA PHE A 80 3.71 -0.82 -5.42
C PHE A 80 4.29 0.53 -5.84
N ASP A 81 3.63 1.21 -6.78
CA ASP A 81 4.04 2.55 -7.23
C ASP A 81 3.99 3.55 -6.07
N LEU A 82 2.96 3.46 -5.21
CA LEU A 82 2.88 4.29 -4.00
C LEU A 82 4.03 4.01 -3.02
N ILE A 83 4.30 2.74 -2.70
CA ILE A 83 5.42 2.37 -1.80
C ILE A 83 6.74 2.91 -2.35
N ASP A 84 6.99 2.76 -3.65
CA ASP A 84 8.18 3.27 -4.32
C ASP A 84 8.33 4.79 -4.12
N LYS A 85 7.27 5.56 -4.41
CA LYS A 85 7.27 7.01 -4.23
C LYS A 85 7.44 7.46 -2.78
N LEU A 86 6.78 6.79 -1.83
CA LEU A 86 6.95 7.11 -0.41
C LEU A 86 8.37 6.79 0.08
N THR A 87 8.94 5.67 -0.36
CA THR A 87 10.31 5.27 -0.01
C THR A 87 11.32 6.28 -0.55
N ASP A 88 11.15 6.70 -1.80
CA ASP A 88 12.00 7.72 -2.39
C ASP A 88 11.87 9.06 -1.70
N PHE A 89 10.65 9.50 -1.34
CA PHE A 89 10.46 10.72 -0.56
C PHE A 89 11.24 10.67 0.76
N ILE A 90 11.13 9.58 1.51
CA ILE A 90 11.81 9.41 2.80
C ILE A 90 13.34 9.49 2.62
N ARG A 91 13.88 8.81 1.61
CA ARG A 91 15.31 8.87 1.28
C ARG A 91 15.79 10.30 0.98
N HIS A 92 15.01 11.07 0.24
CA HIS A 92 15.36 12.46 -0.07
C HIS A 92 15.34 13.33 1.19
N VAL A 93 14.36 13.16 2.08
CA VAL A 93 14.32 13.87 3.36
C VAL A 93 15.50 13.48 4.26
N GLU A 94 15.82 12.19 4.36
CA GLU A 94 16.99 11.72 5.11
C GLU A 94 18.30 12.31 4.57
N ASN A 95 18.43 12.42 3.24
CA ASN A 95 19.61 13.03 2.62
C ASN A 95 19.66 14.54 2.85
N PHE A 96 18.52 15.24 2.79
CA PHE A 96 18.44 16.66 3.11
C PHE A 96 18.89 16.94 4.56
N ASN A 97 18.37 16.17 5.51
CA ASN A 97 18.73 16.30 6.93
C ASN A 97 20.19 15.92 7.26
N LYS A 98 20.94 15.31 6.33
CA LYS A 98 22.38 15.05 6.48
C LYS A 98 23.25 16.19 5.95
N ILE A 99 22.68 17.07 5.14
CA ILE A 99 23.36 18.22 4.54
C ILE A 99 23.22 19.46 5.44
N ASP A 100 22.07 19.58 6.12
CA ASP A 100 21.87 20.48 7.29
C ASP A 100 22.65 19.98 8.51
#